data_AF-A0A7J7ELQ9-F1
#
_entry.id   AF-A0A7J7ELQ9-F1
#
_cell.length_a   1.000
_cell.length_b   1.000
_cell.length_c   1.000
_cell.angle_alpha   90.00
_cell.angle_beta   90.00
_cell.angle_gamma   90.00
#
_symmetry.space_group_name_H-M   'P 1'
#
loop_
_entity.id
_entity.type
_entity.pdbx_description
1 polymer ?
#
loop_
_entity_poly.entity_id
_entity_poly.type
_entity_poly.pdbx_seq_one_letter_code
_entity_poly.pdbx_strand_id
1 'polypeptide(L)'
;YTLLHCAAAWGRLETLKALVELDADIEALNFREERARDVAARYSQTECVEFLDWADARLDLKKYIAKVSAAVTDSEKGPRKLFKEDKNTILNACRTKNEWLETHLEASINEIFEQKQQLEDTVTPIFTKMATP
;
A
#
# COMPACT_ATOMS: atom_id res chain seq x y z
N TYR A 1 12.96 15.74 -11.50
CA TYR A 1 11.64 16.15 -10.98
C TYR A 1 10.59 15.50 -11.86
N THR A 2 9.67 14.73 -11.29
CA THR A 2 8.43 14.32 -11.97
C THR A 2 7.35 15.40 -11.78
N LEU A 3 6.21 15.28 -12.48
CA LEU A 3 5.06 16.17 -12.26
C LEU A 3 4.63 16.19 -10.79
N LEU A 4 4.71 15.04 -10.11
CA LEU A 4 4.39 14.90 -8.69
C LEU A 4 5.32 15.74 -7.80
N HIS A 5 6.64 15.73 -8.09
CA HIS A 5 7.60 16.56 -7.35
C HIS A 5 7.36 18.06 -7.57
N CYS A 6 6.98 18.47 -8.79
CA CYS A 6 6.65 19.87 -9.06
C CYS A 6 5.38 20.29 -8.30
N ALA A 7 4.32 19.48 -8.36
CA ALA A 7 3.09 19.75 -7.61
C ALA A 7 3.35 19.85 -6.10
N ALA A 8 4.17 18.93 -5.57
CA ALA A 8 4.60 18.91 -4.17
C ALA A 8 5.40 20.15 -3.77
N ALA A 9 6.36 20.59 -4.59
CA ALA A 9 7.19 21.78 -4.30
C ALA A 9 6.38 23.07 -4.19
N TRP A 10 5.31 23.18 -4.98
CA TRP A 10 4.50 24.39 -5.10
C TRP A 10 3.17 24.32 -4.33
N GLY A 11 2.97 23.31 -3.48
CA GLY A 11 1.75 23.19 -2.67
C GLY A 11 0.48 22.95 -3.48
N ARG A 12 0.59 22.35 -4.66
CA ARG A 12 -0.55 22.14 -5.58
C ARG A 12 -1.32 20.88 -5.18
N LEU A 13 -1.95 20.90 -4.00
CA LEU A 13 -2.63 19.74 -3.40
C LEU A 13 -3.61 19.07 -4.37
N GLU A 14 -4.51 19.83 -5.00
CA GLU A 14 -5.52 19.27 -5.92
C GLU A 14 -4.90 18.65 -7.17
N THR A 15 -3.81 19.23 -7.68
CA THR A 15 -3.04 18.62 -8.78
C THR A 15 -2.38 17.32 -8.33
N LEU A 16 -1.89 17.29 -7.09
CA LEU A 16 -1.22 16.14 -6.52
C LEU A 16 -2.21 14.99 -6.27
N LYS A 17 -3.43 15.28 -5.76
CA LYS A 17 -4.55 14.33 -5.67
C LYS A 17 -4.89 13.71 -7.02
N ALA A 18 -5.10 14.55 -8.04
CA ALA A 18 -5.43 14.09 -9.38
C ALA A 18 -4.32 13.21 -10.00
N LEU A 19 -3.05 13.52 -9.75
CA LEU A 19 -1.94 12.69 -10.22
C LEU A 19 -1.94 11.30 -9.54
N VAL A 20 -2.19 11.24 -8.24
CA VAL A 20 -2.28 9.96 -7.51
C VAL A 20 -3.47 9.14 -7.97
N GLU A 21 -4.62 9.76 -8.24
CA GLU A 21 -5.79 9.09 -8.82
C GLU A 21 -5.51 8.50 -10.22
N LEU A 22 -4.57 9.08 -10.97
CA LEU A 22 -4.10 8.56 -12.26
C LEU A 22 -2.96 7.53 -12.13
N ASP A 23 -2.80 6.92 -10.94
CA ASP A 23 -1.74 5.95 -10.62
C ASP A 23 -0.33 6.48 -10.91
N ALA A 24 -0.09 7.79 -10.73
CA ALA A 24 1.27 8.33 -10.80
C ALA A 24 2.16 7.68 -9.73
N ASP A 25 3.40 7.37 -10.11
CA ASP A 25 4.38 6.78 -9.20
C ASP A 25 4.78 7.77 -8.09
N ILE A 26 4.23 7.56 -6.90
CA ILE A 26 4.52 8.34 -5.69
C ILE A 26 5.88 8.02 -5.07
N GLU A 27 6.48 6.90 -5.47
CA GLU A 27 7.77 6.44 -4.95
C GLU A 27 8.95 6.89 -5.82
N ALA A 28 8.65 7.47 -6.98
CA ALA A 28 9.64 7.97 -7.93
C ALA A 28 10.62 8.93 -7.24
N LEU A 29 11.90 8.73 -7.51
CA LEU A 29 12.98 9.56 -6.98
C LEU A 29 13.41 10.61 -8.01
N ASN A 30 13.72 11.82 -7.54
CA ASN A 30 14.37 12.84 -8.35
C ASN A 30 15.91 12.67 -8.36
N PHE A 31 16.64 13.60 -8.99
CA PHE A 31 18.11 13.56 -9.07
C PHE A 31 18.83 13.75 -7.73
N ARG A 32 18.10 14.14 -6.68
CA ARG A 32 18.58 14.27 -5.29
C ARG A 32 18.16 13.08 -4.44
N GLU A 33 17.64 12.01 -5.05
CA GLU A 33 17.11 10.84 -4.33
C GLU A 33 15.94 11.19 -3.39
N GLU A 34 15.26 12.31 -3.64
CA GLU A 34 14.06 12.74 -2.91
C GLU A 34 12.82 12.16 -3.58
N ARG A 35 11.84 11.69 -2.81
CA ARG A 35 10.46 11.46 -3.25
C ARG A 35 9.70 12.80 -3.32
N ALA A 36 8.50 12.78 -3.91
CA ALA A 36 7.62 13.95 -3.91
C ALA A 36 7.31 14.46 -2.48
N ARG A 37 7.19 13.54 -1.50
CA ARG A 37 6.96 13.84 -0.09
C ARG A 37 8.10 14.67 0.51
N ASP A 38 9.34 14.27 0.24
CA ASP A 38 10.53 14.95 0.77
C ASP A 38 10.64 16.36 0.20
N VAL A 39 10.27 16.52 -1.08
CA VAL A 39 10.18 17.84 -1.71
C VAL A 39 9.10 18.70 -1.06
N ALA A 40 7.89 18.17 -0.83
CA ALA A 40 6.83 18.91 -0.12
C ALA A 40 7.31 19.36 1.27
N ALA A 41 7.95 18.48 2.04
CA ALA A 41 8.50 18.80 3.35
C ALA A 41 9.58 19.89 3.28
N ARG A 42 10.49 19.81 2.31
CA ARG A 42 11.56 20.80 2.10
C ARG A 42 11.03 22.20 1.78
N TYR A 43 9.88 22.30 1.12
CA TYR A 43 9.21 23.57 0.82
C TYR A 43 8.08 23.90 1.82
N SER A 44 8.01 23.19 2.95
CA SER A 44 7.02 23.41 4.02
C SER A 44 5.56 23.33 3.55
N GLN A 45 5.28 22.46 2.58
CA GLN A 45 3.94 22.21 2.04
C GLN A 45 3.23 21.13 2.84
N THR A 46 2.80 21.46 4.06
CA THR A 46 2.26 20.50 5.05
C THR A 46 1.09 19.67 4.52
N GLU A 47 0.10 20.29 3.87
CA GLU A 47 -1.06 19.55 3.33
C GLU A 47 -0.65 18.54 2.25
N CYS A 48 0.37 18.86 1.46
CA CYS A 48 0.92 17.93 0.47
C CYS A 48 1.68 16.77 1.14
N VAL A 49 2.38 17.03 2.25
CA VAL A 49 3.04 15.98 3.04
C VAL A 49 2.01 15.03 3.63
N GLU A 50 0.98 15.55 4.30
CA GLU A 50 -0.08 14.74 4.90
C GLU A 50 -0.81 13.88 3.86
N PHE A 51 -1.14 14.46 2.70
CA PHE A 51 -1.75 13.69 1.62
C PHE A 51 -0.81 12.62 1.05
N LEU A 52 0.48 12.90 0.89
CA LEU A 52 1.43 11.92 0.37
C LEU A 52 1.69 10.79 1.36
N ASP A 53 1.74 11.09 2.67
CA ASP A 53 1.80 10.08 3.74
C ASP A 53 0.58 9.16 3.70
N TRP A 54 -0.60 9.74 3.47
CA TRP A 54 -1.83 9.00 3.26
C TRP A 54 -1.81 8.12 2.01
N ALA A 55 -1.35 8.65 0.88
CA ALA A 55 -1.22 7.91 -0.37
C ALA A 55 -0.22 6.75 -0.24
N ASP A 56 0.91 6.98 0.44
CA ASP A 56 1.91 5.96 0.74
C ASP A 56 1.32 4.82 1.59
N ALA A 57 0.57 5.13 2.66
CA ALA A 57 -0.07 4.12 3.49
C ALA A 57 -1.04 3.22 2.69
N ARG A 58 -1.79 3.80 1.74
CA ARG A 58 -2.68 3.05 0.86
C ARG A 58 -1.93 2.18 -0.14
N LEU A 59 -0.87 2.72 -0.74
CA LEU A 59 -0.01 1.98 -1.64
C LEU A 59 0.62 0.79 -0.93
N ASP A 60 1.09 0.98 0.31
CA ASP A 60 1.66 -0.06 1.15
C ASP A 60 0.67 -1.20 1.41
N LEU A 61 -0.57 -0.88 1.76
CA LEU A 61 -1.61 -1.89 1.95
C LEU A 61 -1.91 -2.64 0.64
N LYS A 62 -2.06 -1.93 -0.48
CA LYS A 62 -2.28 -2.52 -1.81
C LYS A 62 -1.15 -3.47 -2.21
N LYS A 63 0.10 -3.07 -2.01
CA LYS A 63 1.29 -3.90 -2.24
C LYS A 63 1.31 -5.13 -1.34
N TYR A 64 0.97 -4.97 -0.06
CA TYR A 64 0.94 -6.08 0.87
C TYR A 64 -0.13 -7.11 0.48
N ILE A 65 -1.34 -6.66 0.13
CA ILE A 65 -2.40 -7.52 -0.41
C ILE A 65 -1.92 -8.29 -1.64
N ALA A 66 -1.28 -7.60 -2.60
CA ALA A 66 -0.76 -8.22 -3.81
C ALA A 66 0.32 -9.27 -3.51
N LYS A 67 1.26 -8.94 -2.61
CA LYS A 67 2.32 -9.87 -2.16
C LYS A 67 1.75 -11.13 -1.52
N VAL A 68 0.79 -10.97 -0.61
CA VAL A 68 0.14 -12.08 0.08
C VAL A 68 -0.63 -12.95 -0.92
N SER A 69 -1.39 -12.33 -1.83
CA SER A 69 -2.14 -13.04 -2.85
C SER A 69 -1.23 -13.85 -3.78
N ALA A 70 -0.11 -13.25 -4.23
CA ALA A 70 0.88 -13.92 -5.06
C ALA A 70 1.52 -15.12 -4.35
N ALA A 71 1.89 -14.97 -3.06
CA ALA A 71 2.47 -16.05 -2.27
C ALA A 71 1.52 -17.27 -2.15
N VAL A 72 0.22 -17.04 -2.06
CA VAL A 72 -0.78 -18.12 -2.03
C VAL A 72 -0.91 -18.81 -3.40
N THR A 73 -0.87 -18.06 -4.51
CA THR A 73 -0.95 -18.64 -5.86
C THR A 73 0.31 -19.39 -6.25
N ASP A 74 1.51 -18.94 -5.84
CA ASP A 74 2.76 -19.63 -6.17
C ASP A 74 2.96 -20.92 -5.35
N SER A 75 2.37 -21.01 -4.15
CA SER A 75 2.32 -22.26 -3.37
C SER A 75 1.60 -23.41 -4.11
N GLU A 76 0.81 -23.13 -5.16
CA GLU A 76 0.23 -24.19 -6.01
C GLU A 76 1.24 -24.97 -6.84
N LYS A 77 2.41 -24.38 -7.12
CA LYS A 77 3.44 -24.98 -7.98
C LYS A 77 4.54 -25.72 -7.19
N GLY A 78 4.53 -25.62 -5.85
CA GLY A 78 5.54 -26.20 -4.97
C GLY A 78 5.06 -27.44 -4.17
N PRO A 79 5.99 -28.21 -3.58
CA PRO A 79 5.66 -29.40 -2.77
C PRO A 79 5.01 -29.06 -1.41
N ARG A 80 5.15 -27.81 -0.94
CA ARG A 80 4.57 -27.30 0.32
C ARG A 80 3.16 -26.78 0.07
N LYS A 81 2.19 -27.70 0.03
CA LYS A 81 0.78 -27.36 -0.19
C LYS A 81 0.21 -26.66 1.05
N LEU A 82 -0.19 -25.40 0.90
CA LEU A 82 -1.14 -24.78 1.82
C LEU A 82 -2.46 -25.58 1.82
N PHE A 83 -3.06 -25.75 3.00
CA PHE A 83 -4.39 -26.34 3.10
C PHE A 83 -5.41 -25.47 2.36
N LYS A 84 -6.37 -26.12 1.69
CA LYS A 84 -7.40 -25.41 0.90
C LYS A 84 -8.17 -24.39 1.74
N GLU A 85 -8.41 -24.71 3.02
CA GLU A 85 -9.07 -23.83 3.98
C GLU A 85 -8.23 -22.57 4.29
N ASP A 86 -6.95 -22.75 4.63
CA ASP A 86 -6.02 -21.66 4.89
C ASP A 86 -5.88 -20.71 3.68
N LYS A 87 -5.80 -21.28 2.46
CA LYS A 87 -5.78 -20.48 1.22
C LYS A 87 -7.03 -19.62 1.08
N ASN A 88 -8.20 -20.23 1.28
CA ASN A 88 -9.47 -19.52 1.15
C ASN A 88 -9.58 -18.40 2.19
N THR A 89 -9.11 -18.63 3.42
CA THR A 89 -9.06 -17.60 4.47
C THR A 89 -8.19 -16.42 4.04
N ILE A 90 -6.97 -16.67 3.53
CA ILE A 90 -6.06 -15.60 3.09
C ILE A 90 -6.65 -14.82 1.91
N LEU A 91 -7.16 -15.53 0.88
CA LEU A 91 -7.72 -14.89 -0.31
C LEU A 91 -8.97 -14.07 0.02
N ASN A 92 -9.81 -14.56 0.95
CA ASN A 92 -10.96 -13.81 1.42
C ASN A 92 -10.53 -12.55 2.18
N ALA A 93 -9.54 -12.67 3.09
CA ALA A 93 -9.01 -11.51 3.80
C ALA A 93 -8.42 -10.47 2.83
N CYS A 94 -7.62 -10.89 1.84
CA CYS A 94 -7.08 -10.02 0.80
C CYS A 94 -8.18 -9.31 0.02
N ARG A 95 -9.24 -10.03 -0.37
CA ARG A 95 -10.39 -9.47 -1.07
C ARG A 95 -11.09 -8.41 -0.22
N THR A 96 -11.40 -8.73 1.03
CA THR A 96 -12.08 -7.80 1.95
C THR A 96 -11.26 -6.53 2.16
N LYS A 97 -9.94 -6.63 2.32
CA LYS A 97 -9.08 -5.44 2.47
C LYS A 97 -9.00 -4.60 1.18
N ASN A 98 -8.99 -5.24 0.01
CA ASN A 98 -9.01 -4.53 -1.26
C ASN A 98 -10.34 -3.79 -1.49
N GLU A 99 -11.47 -4.45 -1.21
CA GLU A 99 -12.81 -3.83 -1.26
C GLU A 99 -12.93 -2.67 -0.27
N TRP A 100 -12.34 -2.82 0.94
CA TRP A 100 -12.31 -1.74 1.91
C TRP A 100 -11.55 -0.52 1.39
N LEU A 101 -10.40 -0.71 0.73
CA LEU A 101 -9.65 0.39 0.09
C LEU A 101 -10.50 1.10 -0.97
N GLU A 102 -11.26 0.37 -1.78
CA GLU A 102 -12.11 0.94 -2.84
C GLU A 102 -13.31 1.73 -2.30
N THR A 103 -13.85 1.33 -1.15
CA THR A 103 -15.05 1.92 -0.55
C THR A 103 -14.76 3.04 0.46
N HIS A 104 -13.56 3.06 1.04
CA HIS A 104 -13.14 4.04 2.05
C HIS A 104 -12.02 4.94 1.49
N LEU A 105 -12.39 5.78 0.52
CA LEU A 105 -11.47 6.72 -0.14
C LEU A 105 -11.02 7.88 0.78
N GLU A 106 -11.70 8.10 1.89
CA GLU A 106 -11.39 9.18 2.85
C GLU A 106 -10.91 8.63 4.20
N ALA A 107 -10.62 7.33 4.29
CA ALA A 107 -10.12 6.74 5.53
C ALA A 107 -8.84 7.41 6.02
N SER A 108 -8.71 7.58 7.32
CA SER A 108 -7.50 8.09 7.95
C SER A 108 -6.32 7.12 7.79
N ILE A 109 -5.11 7.66 7.92
CA ILE A 109 -3.86 6.87 7.91
C ILE A 109 -3.91 5.75 8.98
N ASN A 110 -4.45 6.05 10.16
CA ASN A 110 -4.56 5.08 11.24
C ASN A 110 -5.47 3.90 10.88
N GLU A 111 -6.63 4.18 10.28
CA GLU A 111 -7.53 3.11 9.82
C GLU A 111 -6.85 2.24 8.75
N ILE A 112 -6.09 2.84 7.83
CA ILE A 112 -5.33 2.10 6.81
C ILE A 112 -4.27 1.19 7.47
N PHE A 113 -3.56 1.69 8.48
CA PHE A 113 -2.60 0.88 9.23
C PHE A 113 -3.27 -0.25 10.00
N GLU A 114 -4.43 -0.01 10.62
CA GLU A 114 -5.21 -1.06 11.26
C GLU A 114 -5.63 -2.15 10.28
N GLN A 115 -6.08 -1.78 9.07
CA GLN A 115 -6.42 -2.75 8.03
C GLN A 115 -5.22 -3.60 7.60
N LYS A 116 -4.03 -2.98 7.49
CA LYS A 116 -2.78 -3.69 7.21
C LYS A 116 -2.42 -4.65 8.33
N GLN A 117 -2.44 -4.19 9.58
CA GLN A 117 -2.14 -5.02 10.76
C GLN A 117 -3.09 -6.22 10.84
N GLN A 118 -4.40 -6.02 10.65
CA GLN A 118 -5.37 -7.11 10.66
C GLN A 118 -5.07 -8.18 9.58
N LEU A 119 -4.61 -7.76 8.40
CA LEU A 119 -4.20 -8.69 7.36
C LEU A 119 -2.90 -9.42 7.74
N GLU A 120 -1.92 -8.71 8.31
CA GLU A 120 -0.69 -9.29 8.84
C GLU A 120 -0.98 -10.35 9.92
N ASP A 121 -1.85 -10.04 10.89
CA ASP A 121 -2.23 -10.94 11.98
C ASP A 121 -2.96 -12.19 11.48
N THR A 122 -3.75 -12.07 10.41
CA THR A 122 -4.45 -13.20 9.78
C THR A 122 -3.47 -14.11 9.05
N VAL A 123 -2.50 -13.52 8.34
CA VAL A 123 -1.65 -14.22 7.38
C VAL A 123 -0.40 -14.82 8.03
N THR A 124 0.19 -14.13 9.02
CA THR A 124 1.40 -14.55 9.74
C THR A 124 1.30 -15.95 10.35
N PRO A 125 0.27 -16.32 11.13
CA PRO A 125 0.20 -17.66 11.71
C PRO A 125 0.08 -18.76 10.65
N ILE A 126 -0.60 -18.48 9.53
CA ILE A 126 -0.76 -19.43 8.42
C ILE A 126 0.59 -19.65 7.73
N PHE A 127 1.34 -18.58 7.48
CA PHE A 127 2.68 -18.70 6.89
C PHE A 127 3.72 -19.31 7.85
N THR A 128 3.62 -19.06 9.15
CA THR A 128 4.50 -19.70 10.15
C THR A 128 4.24 -21.21 10.23
N LYS A 129 2.97 -21.65 10.20
CA LYS A 129 2.62 -23.09 10.07
C LYS A 129 3.25 -23.70 8.83
N MET A 130 3.38 -22.94 7.73
CA MET A 130 4.14 -23.42 6.58
C MET A 130 5.59 -23.59 6.99
N ALA A 131 6.27 -22.58 7.54
CA ALA A 131 7.73 -22.56 7.74
C ALA A 131 8.30 -23.65 8.67
N THR A 132 7.52 -24.15 9.63
CA THR A 132 7.91 -25.31 10.45
C THR A 132 8.04 -26.59 9.61
N PRO A 133 9.16 -27.33 9.71
CA PRO A 133 9.41 -28.58 8.98
C PRO A 133 8.54 -29.75 9.48
#